data_AF-A0A3E1J004-F1
#
_entry.id   AF-A0A3E1J004-F1
#
_cell.length_a   1.000
_cell.length_b   1.000
_cell.length_c   1.000
_cell.angle_alpha   90.00
_cell.angle_beta   90.00
_cell.angle_gamma   90.00
#
_symmetry.space_group_name_H-M   'P 1'
#
loop_
_entity.id
_entity.type
_entity.pdbx_description
1 polymer ?
#
loop_
_entity_poly.entity_id
_entity_poly.type
_entity_poly.pdbx_seq_one_letter_code
_entity_poly.pdbx_strand_id
1 'polypeptide(L)'
;MSDIFNNDKGDINSTTSVSDYAQTQEAEELSVAANYRWRVADIALGSALAAVFGVILCGYGLVFIPIIRTLNAAVLPGFASITHGVWYLSGTLAVLLIRKPGSAVYVNVVAALIQVLLGSPFSFTGTVISALMQGVFAEIPFLIFRLRKFNLTLSIVSGVLVALEYGVFLTFTKYQAKAPSYITVHMITELISGFLLSGVLVWFVYLALRATGALDNFSSGRSDRA
;
A
#
# COMPACT_ATOMS: atom_id res chain seq x y z
N MET A 1 -71.14 49.52 -1.35
CA MET A 1 -71.46 48.78 -0.11
C MET A 1 -71.22 47.32 -0.43
N SER A 2 -70.28 46.66 0.28
CA SER A 2 -69.86 45.22 0.16
C SER A 2 -69.42 44.70 -1.23
N ASP A 3 -68.31 43.98 -1.43
CA ASP A 3 -67.16 43.56 -0.59
C ASP A 3 -65.87 43.55 -1.48
N ILE A 4 -64.60 43.58 -1.02
CA ILE A 4 -63.94 43.36 0.29
C ILE A 4 -63.57 41.88 0.61
N PHE A 5 -63.70 40.92 -0.33
CA PHE A 5 -63.05 39.59 -0.25
C PHE A 5 -62.45 39.23 -1.63
N ASN A 6 -61.14 39.41 -1.88
CA ASN A 6 -60.01 38.58 -1.45
C ASN A 6 -60.06 37.13 -1.97
N ASN A 7 -59.16 36.76 -2.91
CA ASN A 7 -58.02 35.88 -2.60
C ASN A 7 -57.07 35.77 -3.82
N ASP A 8 -55.87 36.35 -3.72
CA ASP A 8 -54.78 36.07 -4.66
C ASP A 8 -54.32 34.62 -4.50
N LYS A 9 -54.54 33.80 -5.53
CA LYS A 9 -53.87 32.49 -5.64
C LYS A 9 -52.47 32.70 -6.20
N GLY A 10 -51.57 33.19 -5.35
CA GLY A 10 -50.15 33.04 -5.57
C GLY A 10 -49.78 31.56 -5.48
N ASP A 11 -49.34 30.97 -6.59
CA ASP A 11 -48.83 29.60 -6.63
C ASP A 11 -47.52 29.50 -5.84
N ILE A 12 -47.66 29.28 -4.52
CA ILE A 12 -46.56 28.96 -3.62
C ILE A 12 -46.02 27.56 -3.93
N ASN A 13 -45.16 27.48 -4.95
CA ASN A 13 -44.27 26.34 -5.15
C ASN A 13 -43.44 26.16 -3.87
N SER A 14 -43.88 25.24 -3.03
CA SER A 14 -43.28 24.92 -1.75
C SER A 14 -41.95 24.17 -1.95
N THR A 15 -40.92 24.89 -2.37
CA THR A 15 -39.52 24.42 -2.38
C THR A 15 -39.02 24.32 -0.94
N THR A 16 -39.48 23.31 -0.23
CA THR A 16 -38.92 22.95 1.08
C THR A 16 -37.52 22.42 0.86
N SER A 17 -36.50 23.20 1.21
CA SER A 17 -35.09 22.82 1.09
C SER A 17 -34.77 21.45 1.72
N VAL A 18 -35.56 21.02 2.71
CA VAL A 18 -35.53 19.68 3.32
C VAL A 18 -35.60 18.55 2.28
N SER A 19 -36.39 18.68 1.20
CA SER A 19 -36.46 17.65 0.15
C SER A 19 -35.23 17.66 -0.77
N ASP A 20 -34.67 18.84 -1.07
CA ASP A 20 -33.38 18.95 -1.78
C ASP A 20 -32.23 18.37 -0.94
N TYR A 21 -32.19 18.61 0.37
CA TYR A 21 -31.17 18.03 1.25
C TYR A 21 -31.29 16.52 1.35
N ALA A 22 -32.52 15.97 1.43
CA ALA A 22 -32.72 14.53 1.42
C ALA A 22 -32.29 13.88 0.10
N GLN A 23 -32.63 14.48 -1.05
CA GLN A 23 -32.18 13.99 -2.36
C GLN A 23 -30.67 14.18 -2.57
N THR A 24 -30.08 15.24 -2.04
CA THR A 24 -28.62 15.44 -2.06
C THR A 24 -27.92 14.41 -1.18
N GLN A 25 -28.46 14.08 0.00
CA GLN A 25 -27.92 13.05 0.88
C GLN A 25 -28.09 11.64 0.32
N GLU A 26 -29.25 11.28 -0.25
CA GLU A 26 -29.41 9.99 -0.95
C GLU A 26 -28.49 9.89 -2.17
N ALA A 27 -28.28 10.99 -2.91
CA ALA A 27 -27.33 11.03 -4.01
C ALA A 27 -25.87 10.94 -3.54
N GLU A 28 -25.49 11.58 -2.43
CA GLU A 28 -24.17 11.44 -1.82
C GLU A 28 -23.95 10.02 -1.28
N GLU A 29 -24.88 9.45 -0.51
CA GLU A 29 -24.79 8.07 0.02
C GLU A 29 -24.66 7.03 -1.11
N LEU A 30 -25.46 7.15 -2.18
CA LEU A 30 -25.34 6.29 -3.35
C LEU A 30 -24.04 6.52 -4.14
N SER A 31 -23.41 7.70 -4.02
CA SER A 31 -22.13 8.00 -4.70
C SER A 31 -20.91 7.33 -4.03
N VAL A 32 -21.01 6.89 -2.77
CA VAL A 32 -19.94 6.16 -2.06
C VAL A 32 -19.86 4.67 -2.48
N ALA A 33 -20.37 4.34 -3.67
CA ALA A 33 -20.02 3.12 -4.38
C ALA A 33 -18.50 3.11 -4.67
N ALA A 34 -17.74 2.36 -3.85
CA ALA A 34 -16.29 2.21 -3.95
C ALA A 34 -15.84 1.85 -5.38
N ASN A 35 -15.47 2.86 -6.16
CA ASN A 35 -15.30 2.73 -7.59
C ASN A 35 -13.93 2.11 -7.90
N TYR A 36 -13.89 0.79 -8.09
CA TYR A 36 -12.66 0.02 -8.32
C TYR A 36 -11.98 0.32 -9.67
N ARG A 37 -12.57 1.16 -10.53
CA ARG A 37 -11.96 1.57 -11.80
C ARG A 37 -10.70 2.39 -11.52
N TRP A 38 -9.58 1.98 -12.11
CA TRP A 38 -8.33 2.74 -12.09
C TRP A 38 -8.50 4.04 -12.90
N ARG A 39 -8.09 5.16 -12.32
CA ARG A 39 -7.97 6.45 -13.02
C ARG A 39 -6.54 6.62 -13.55
N VAL A 40 -6.35 7.45 -14.57
CA VAL A 40 -5.01 7.79 -15.09
C VAL A 40 -4.11 8.36 -13.97
N ALA A 41 -4.69 9.14 -13.06
CA ALA A 41 -4.01 9.64 -11.87
C ALA A 41 -3.51 8.53 -10.93
N ASP A 42 -4.27 7.44 -10.76
CA ASP A 42 -3.88 6.29 -9.93
C ASP A 42 -2.68 5.54 -10.55
N ILE A 43 -2.69 5.39 -11.88
CA ILE A 43 -1.59 4.77 -12.65
C ILE A 43 -0.33 5.64 -12.60
N ALA A 44 -0.48 6.96 -12.78
CA ALA A 44 0.63 7.91 -12.69
C ALA A 44 1.25 7.95 -11.29
N LEU A 45 0.42 7.97 -10.23
CA LEU A 45 0.89 7.87 -8.85
C LEU A 45 1.65 6.57 -8.59
N GLY A 46 1.09 5.43 -9.02
CA GLY A 46 1.76 4.13 -8.93
C GLY A 46 3.08 4.07 -9.70
N SER A 47 3.14 4.67 -10.89
CA SER A 47 4.36 4.75 -11.72
C SER A 47 5.44 5.60 -11.07
N ALA A 48 5.07 6.77 -10.53
CA ALA A 48 5.99 7.65 -9.82
C ALA A 48 6.53 7.00 -8.53
N LEU A 49 5.65 6.33 -7.78
CA LEU A 49 6.02 5.57 -6.59
C LEU A 49 6.99 4.43 -6.96
N ALA A 50 6.69 3.67 -8.01
CA ALA A 50 7.54 2.60 -8.50
C ALA A 50 8.91 3.11 -9.00
N ALA A 51 8.98 4.28 -9.61
CA ALA A 51 10.24 4.92 -10.00
C ALA A 51 11.11 5.27 -8.78
N VAL A 52 10.53 5.94 -7.78
CA VAL A 52 11.25 6.31 -6.55
C VAL A 52 11.73 5.06 -5.80
N PHE A 53 10.84 4.09 -5.57
CA PHE A 53 11.20 2.86 -4.88
C PHE A 53 12.17 1.97 -5.69
N GLY A 54 12.04 1.88 -7.01
CA GLY A 54 12.96 1.11 -7.86
C GLY A 54 14.40 1.63 -7.79
N VAL A 55 14.59 2.96 -7.75
CA VAL A 55 15.92 3.57 -7.54
C VAL A 55 16.44 3.31 -6.12
N ILE A 56 15.60 3.50 -5.08
CA ILE A 56 15.98 3.24 -3.68
C ILE A 56 16.39 1.77 -3.50
N LEU A 57 15.59 0.83 -4.02
CA LEU A 57 15.85 -0.61 -3.95
C LEU A 57 17.11 -0.99 -4.74
N CYS A 58 17.38 -0.35 -5.89
CA CYS A 58 18.63 -0.58 -6.62
C CYS A 58 19.85 -0.12 -5.80
N GLY A 59 19.85 1.12 -5.29
CA GLY A 59 20.93 1.63 -4.44
C GLY A 59 21.12 0.80 -3.17
N TYR A 60 20.02 0.33 -2.59
CA TYR A 60 20.04 -0.59 -1.44
C TYR A 60 20.66 -1.96 -1.81
N GLY A 61 20.28 -2.53 -2.95
CA GLY A 61 20.83 -3.79 -3.46
C GLY A 61 22.31 -3.73 -3.84
N LEU A 62 22.78 -2.59 -4.36
CA LEU A 62 24.17 -2.40 -4.80
C LEU A 62 25.11 -1.95 -3.68
N VAL A 63 24.67 -1.02 -2.82
CA VAL A 63 25.53 -0.40 -1.80
C VAL A 63 25.34 -1.04 -0.43
N PHE A 64 24.10 -1.22 0.02
CA PHE A 64 23.84 -1.71 1.37
C PHE A 64 24.07 -3.21 1.52
N ILE A 65 23.57 -4.06 0.59
CA ILE A 65 23.75 -5.52 0.68
C ILE A 65 25.22 -5.97 0.86
N PRO A 66 26.24 -5.48 0.12
CA PRO A 66 27.62 -5.91 0.36
C PRO A 66 28.17 -5.45 1.72
N ILE A 67 27.84 -4.24 2.17
CA ILE A 67 28.25 -3.70 3.48
C ILE A 67 27.57 -4.49 4.63
N ILE A 68 26.27 -4.76 4.49
CA ILE A 68 25.49 -5.56 5.44
C ILE A 68 25.99 -7.02 5.47
N ARG A 69 26.46 -7.56 4.34
CA ARG A 69 27.06 -8.91 4.28
C ARG A 69 28.39 -9.01 5.02
N THR A 70 29.29 -8.03 4.88
CA THR A 70 30.58 -8.03 5.60
C THR A 70 30.38 -7.84 7.10
N LEU A 71 29.45 -6.98 7.50
CA LEU A 71 29.10 -6.78 8.92
C LEU A 71 28.41 -8.01 9.54
N ASN A 72 27.44 -8.64 8.85
CA ASN A 72 26.72 -9.80 9.40
C ASN A 72 27.59 -11.07 9.49
N ALA A 73 28.68 -11.17 8.73
CA ALA A 73 29.64 -12.25 8.89
C ALA A 73 30.32 -12.26 10.28
N ALA A 74 30.34 -11.11 10.96
CA ALA A 74 30.94 -10.96 12.29
C ALA A 74 29.94 -11.02 13.46
N VAL A 75 28.65 -10.70 13.25
CA VAL A 75 27.72 -10.44 14.37
C VAL A 75 26.77 -11.60 14.67
N LEU A 76 26.05 -12.16 13.68
CA LEU A 76 25.32 -13.42 13.85
C LEU A 76 24.82 -13.97 12.50
N PRO A 77 25.06 -15.26 12.16
CA PRO A 77 24.54 -15.84 10.94
C PRO A 77 23.00 -15.99 11.03
N GLY A 78 22.29 -15.05 10.39
CA GLY A 78 20.82 -15.02 10.31
C GLY A 78 20.24 -13.60 10.47
N PHE A 79 20.96 -12.71 11.16
CA PHE A 79 20.46 -11.38 11.53
C PHE A 79 20.30 -10.41 10.34
N ALA A 80 20.95 -10.68 9.21
CA ALA A 80 20.84 -9.89 7.98
C ALA A 80 19.39 -9.68 7.49
N SER A 81 18.49 -10.60 7.82
CA SER A 81 17.07 -10.51 7.47
C SER A 81 16.32 -9.35 8.10
N ILE A 82 16.84 -8.73 9.17
CA ILE A 82 16.21 -7.55 9.75
C ILE A 82 16.13 -6.37 8.76
N THR A 83 16.97 -6.35 7.73
CA THR A 83 16.99 -5.29 6.73
C THR A 83 16.18 -5.64 5.47
N HIS A 84 15.56 -6.82 5.41
CA HIS A 84 14.79 -7.25 4.24
C HIS A 84 13.42 -6.55 4.10
N GLY A 85 12.83 -6.07 5.20
CA GLY A 85 11.56 -5.34 5.17
C GLY A 85 11.56 -4.09 4.26
N VAL A 86 12.74 -3.58 3.88
CA VAL A 86 12.90 -2.51 2.87
C VAL A 86 12.33 -2.92 1.50
N TRP A 87 12.42 -4.20 1.13
CA TRP A 87 11.98 -4.72 -0.16
C TRP A 87 10.45 -4.72 -0.36
N TYR A 88 9.67 -4.70 0.73
CA TYR A 88 8.19 -4.76 0.67
C TYR A 88 7.51 -3.41 0.92
N LEU A 89 8.29 -2.38 1.27
CA LEU A 89 7.79 -1.02 1.56
C LEU A 89 6.94 -0.47 0.41
N SER A 90 7.39 -0.68 -0.83
CA SER A 90 6.70 -0.22 -2.05
C SER A 90 5.30 -0.80 -2.19
N GLY A 91 5.15 -2.11 -1.97
CA GLY A 91 3.89 -2.81 -2.14
C GLY A 91 2.85 -2.41 -1.10
N THR A 92 3.23 -2.44 0.18
CA THR A 92 2.31 -2.10 1.28
C THR A 92 1.93 -0.61 1.28
N LEU A 93 2.86 0.30 0.96
CA LEU A 93 2.55 1.72 0.81
C LEU A 93 1.65 2.00 -0.39
N ALA A 94 1.82 1.29 -1.51
CA ALA A 94 0.96 1.44 -2.68
C ALA A 94 -0.52 1.13 -2.38
N VAL A 95 -0.81 0.10 -1.57
CA VAL A 95 -2.19 -0.23 -1.16
C VAL A 95 -2.82 0.91 -0.35
N LEU A 96 -2.08 1.47 0.61
CA LEU A 96 -2.58 2.58 1.45
C LEU A 96 -2.86 3.86 0.65
N LEU A 97 -2.01 4.16 -0.34
CA LEU A 97 -2.12 5.35 -1.18
C LEU A 97 -3.19 5.24 -2.26
N ILE A 98 -3.16 4.16 -3.06
CA ILE A 98 -3.99 4.01 -4.26
C ILE A 98 -5.37 3.42 -3.91
N ARG A 99 -5.43 2.51 -2.92
CA ARG A 99 -6.66 1.87 -2.42
C ARG A 99 -7.48 1.13 -3.49
N LYS A 100 -6.79 0.54 -4.48
CA LYS A 100 -7.37 -0.27 -5.58
C LYS A 100 -6.83 -1.71 -5.53
N PRO A 101 -7.59 -2.72 -6.01
CA PRO A 101 -7.05 -4.05 -6.20
C PRO A 101 -5.98 -4.03 -7.31
N GLY A 102 -4.90 -4.78 -7.12
CA GLY A 102 -3.71 -4.86 -7.97
C GLY A 102 -2.69 -3.73 -7.77
N SER A 103 -2.88 -2.83 -6.80
CA SER A 103 -2.00 -1.67 -6.60
C SER A 103 -0.62 -2.01 -6.03
N ALA A 104 -0.52 -2.97 -5.10
CA ALA A 104 0.77 -3.44 -4.60
C ALA A 104 1.52 -4.19 -5.69
N VAL A 105 0.84 -5.11 -6.37
CA VAL A 105 1.42 -5.94 -7.44
C VAL A 105 1.98 -5.04 -8.55
N TYR A 106 1.19 -4.05 -8.99
CA TYR A 106 1.62 -3.10 -10.02
C TYR A 106 2.89 -2.34 -9.61
N VAL A 107 2.88 -1.71 -8.43
CA VAL A 107 4.02 -0.90 -7.97
C VAL A 107 5.26 -1.75 -7.72
N ASN A 108 5.12 -2.92 -7.07
CA ASN A 108 6.25 -3.83 -6.84
C ASN A 108 6.87 -4.34 -8.14
N VAL A 109 6.06 -4.79 -9.11
CA VAL A 109 6.59 -5.32 -10.37
C VAL A 109 7.29 -4.22 -11.16
N VAL A 110 6.71 -3.01 -11.26
CA VAL A 110 7.35 -1.89 -11.96
C VAL A 110 8.63 -1.43 -11.23
N ALA A 111 8.63 -1.37 -9.90
CA ALA A 111 9.83 -1.03 -9.12
C ALA A 111 10.94 -2.08 -9.29
N ALA A 112 10.59 -3.37 -9.29
CA ALA A 112 11.53 -4.46 -9.54
C ALA A 112 12.12 -4.42 -10.96
N LEU A 113 11.31 -4.12 -11.97
CA LEU A 113 11.79 -3.92 -13.35
C LEU A 113 12.80 -2.77 -13.42
N ILE A 114 12.47 -1.61 -12.84
CA ILE A 114 13.37 -0.44 -12.79
C ILE A 114 14.67 -0.79 -12.05
N GLN A 115 14.58 -1.46 -10.92
CA GLN A 115 15.76 -1.92 -10.18
C GLN A 115 16.67 -2.82 -11.04
N VAL A 116 16.12 -3.81 -11.75
CA VAL A 116 16.95 -4.72 -12.55
C VAL A 116 17.54 -3.99 -13.77
N LEU A 117 16.79 -3.08 -14.39
CA LEU A 117 17.30 -2.20 -15.46
C LEU A 117 18.46 -1.31 -15.00
N LEU A 118 18.46 -0.87 -13.75
CA LEU A 118 19.55 -0.09 -13.14
C LEU A 118 20.77 -0.95 -12.71
N GLY A 119 20.81 -2.25 -13.03
CA GLY A 119 21.97 -3.11 -12.80
C GLY A 119 21.96 -3.90 -11.49
N SER A 120 20.78 -4.25 -10.97
CA SER A 120 20.64 -5.08 -9.76
C SER A 120 21.49 -6.37 -9.81
N PRO A 121 22.15 -6.76 -8.70
CA PRO A 121 22.95 -7.99 -8.64
C PRO A 121 22.09 -9.28 -8.57
N PHE A 122 20.76 -9.14 -8.54
CA PHE A 122 19.82 -10.24 -8.44
C PHE A 122 19.25 -10.65 -9.81
N SER A 123 19.04 -11.95 -10.02
CA SER A 123 18.52 -12.47 -11.29
C SER A 123 17.15 -11.87 -11.64
N PHE A 124 17.00 -11.35 -12.86
CA PHE A 124 15.76 -10.71 -13.36
C PHE A 124 14.50 -11.50 -13.02
N THR A 125 14.44 -12.77 -13.47
CA THR A 125 13.30 -13.66 -13.27
C THR A 125 12.98 -13.90 -11.79
N GLY A 126 14.01 -14.07 -10.95
CA GLY A 126 13.82 -14.26 -9.51
C GLY A 126 13.27 -13.03 -8.82
N THR A 127 13.79 -11.85 -9.16
CA THR A 127 13.36 -10.56 -8.58
C THR A 127 11.92 -10.24 -8.96
N VAL A 128 11.55 -10.41 -10.24
CA VAL A 128 10.18 -10.12 -10.72
C VAL A 128 9.15 -11.10 -10.14
N ILE A 129 9.47 -12.40 -10.07
CA ILE A 129 8.56 -13.39 -9.46
C ILE A 129 8.38 -13.10 -7.96
N SER A 130 9.47 -12.81 -7.24
CA SER A 130 9.40 -12.47 -5.81
C SER A 130 8.59 -11.20 -5.58
N ALA A 131 8.82 -10.14 -6.35
CA ALA A 131 8.10 -8.88 -6.23
C ALA A 131 6.60 -9.04 -6.52
N LEU A 132 6.23 -9.91 -7.47
CA LEU A 132 4.85 -10.26 -7.78
C LEU A 132 4.19 -11.03 -6.63
N MET A 133 4.85 -12.04 -6.07
CA MET A 133 4.33 -12.77 -4.89
C MET A 133 4.17 -11.82 -3.69
N GLN A 134 5.20 -11.06 -3.34
CA GLN A 134 5.14 -10.05 -2.28
C GLN A 134 3.98 -9.06 -2.47
N GLY A 135 3.74 -8.61 -3.71
CA GLY A 135 2.61 -7.73 -4.04
C GLY A 135 1.25 -8.40 -3.79
N VAL A 136 1.10 -9.67 -4.16
CA VAL A 136 -0.14 -10.43 -3.90
C VAL A 136 -0.36 -10.60 -2.41
N PHE A 137 0.66 -11.03 -1.66
CA PHE A 137 0.56 -11.23 -0.21
C PHE A 137 0.37 -9.91 0.56
N ALA A 138 0.87 -8.78 0.05
CA ALA A 138 0.59 -7.46 0.59
C ALA A 138 -0.91 -7.10 0.48
N GLU A 139 -1.56 -7.50 -0.61
CA GLU A 139 -2.97 -7.18 -0.85
C GLU A 139 -3.95 -8.11 -0.12
N ILE A 140 -3.60 -9.38 0.15
CA ILE A 140 -4.51 -10.36 0.76
C ILE A 140 -5.30 -9.79 1.97
N PRO A 141 -4.68 -9.15 2.99
CA PRO A 141 -5.42 -8.64 4.14
C PRO A 141 -6.38 -7.52 3.77
N PHE A 142 -5.97 -6.59 2.90
CA PHE A 142 -6.83 -5.49 2.46
C PHE A 142 -7.97 -5.98 1.54
N LEU A 143 -7.72 -7.01 0.75
CA LEU A 143 -8.70 -7.63 -0.15
C LEU A 143 -9.77 -8.40 0.63
N ILE A 144 -9.40 -9.08 1.73
CA ILE A 144 -10.35 -9.71 2.67
C ILE A 144 -11.31 -8.65 3.25
N PHE A 145 -10.81 -7.48 3.63
CA PHE A 145 -11.65 -6.34 4.06
C PHE A 145 -12.21 -5.51 2.89
N ARG A 146 -12.20 -6.07 1.67
CA ARG A 146 -12.79 -5.51 0.44
C ARG A 146 -12.32 -4.09 0.10
N LEU A 147 -11.10 -3.73 0.51
CA LEU A 147 -10.51 -2.39 0.40
C LEU A 147 -11.38 -1.28 1.04
N ARG A 148 -12.16 -1.62 2.08
CA ARG A 148 -13.03 -0.67 2.81
C ARG A 148 -12.44 -0.14 4.12
N LYS A 149 -11.35 -0.74 4.62
CA LYS A 149 -10.69 -0.31 5.87
C LYS A 149 -9.18 -0.22 5.65
N PHE A 150 -8.58 0.87 6.10
CA PHE A 150 -7.15 1.14 6.02
C PHE A 150 -6.67 1.58 7.40
N ASN A 151 -6.32 0.60 8.23
CA ASN A 151 -5.92 0.80 9.63
C ASN A 151 -4.46 0.35 9.82
N LEU A 152 -3.78 0.91 10.84
CA LEU A 152 -2.44 0.46 11.26
C LEU A 152 -2.36 -1.07 11.42
N THR A 153 -3.36 -1.70 12.02
CA THR A 153 -3.43 -3.17 12.17
C THR A 153 -3.40 -3.91 10.83
N LEU A 154 -4.03 -3.38 9.79
CA LEU A 154 -4.03 -4.00 8.45
C LEU A 154 -2.69 -3.79 7.73
N SER A 155 -2.06 -2.63 7.91
CA SER A 155 -0.68 -2.36 7.46
C SER A 155 0.29 -3.37 8.10
N ILE A 156 0.19 -3.57 9.41
CA ILE A 156 1.00 -4.55 10.16
C ILE A 156 0.75 -5.99 9.69
N VAL A 157 -0.51 -6.42 9.59
CA VAL A 157 -0.83 -7.79 9.13
C VAL A 157 -0.35 -8.03 7.70
N SER A 158 -0.44 -7.02 6.83
CA SER A 158 0.12 -7.05 5.47
C SER A 158 1.65 -7.20 5.48
N GLY A 159 2.37 -6.35 6.21
CA GLY A 159 3.84 -6.43 6.30
C GLY A 159 4.35 -7.75 6.90
N VAL A 160 3.66 -8.29 7.91
CA VAL A 160 3.97 -9.60 8.51
C VAL A 160 3.68 -10.75 7.53
N LEU A 161 2.58 -10.69 6.78
CA LEU A 161 2.21 -11.73 5.82
C LEU A 161 3.18 -11.80 4.64
N VAL A 162 3.66 -10.65 4.14
CA VAL A 162 4.70 -10.61 3.09
C VAL A 162 6.04 -11.11 3.62
N ALA A 163 6.43 -10.73 4.84
CA ALA A 163 7.67 -11.25 5.43
C ALA A 163 7.61 -12.78 5.65
N LEU A 164 6.43 -13.33 5.97
CA LEU A 164 6.23 -14.78 6.06
C LEU A 164 6.39 -15.45 4.69
N GLU A 165 5.76 -14.92 3.64
CA GLU A 165 5.92 -15.42 2.27
C GLU A 165 7.38 -15.41 1.82
N TYR A 166 8.05 -14.27 1.98
CA TYR A 166 9.42 -14.11 1.50
C TYR A 166 10.45 -14.90 2.32
N GLY A 167 10.26 -15.02 3.65
CA GLY A 167 11.09 -15.89 4.50
C GLY A 167 10.95 -17.38 4.13
N VAL A 168 9.72 -17.82 3.82
CA VAL A 168 9.48 -19.17 3.27
C VAL A 168 10.15 -19.32 1.89
N PHE A 169 10.00 -18.34 1.00
CA PHE A 169 10.61 -18.36 -0.33
C PHE A 169 12.15 -18.44 -0.27
N LEU A 170 12.81 -17.66 0.60
CA LEU A 170 14.25 -17.73 0.84
C LEU A 170 14.68 -19.07 1.44
N THR A 171 13.88 -19.61 2.36
CA THR A 171 14.13 -20.94 2.94
C THR A 171 14.14 -22.02 1.86
N PHE A 172 13.15 -22.03 0.97
CA PHE A 172 13.06 -22.99 -0.13
C PHE A 172 14.05 -22.75 -1.29
N THR A 173 14.49 -21.52 -1.56
CA THR A 173 15.32 -21.22 -2.75
C THR A 173 16.81 -20.98 -2.45
N LYS A 174 17.18 -20.63 -1.21
CA LYS A 174 18.55 -20.22 -0.84
C LYS A 174 19.09 -20.86 0.43
N TYR A 175 18.24 -21.28 1.38
CA TYR A 175 18.70 -21.81 2.68
C TYR A 175 18.46 -23.31 2.88
N GLN A 176 18.07 -24.05 1.84
CA GLN A 176 17.88 -25.51 1.86
C GLN A 176 19.06 -26.30 2.47
N ALA A 177 20.29 -25.81 2.27
CA ALA A 177 21.52 -26.45 2.75
C ALA A 177 22.04 -25.90 4.11
N LYS A 178 21.26 -25.06 4.81
CA LYS A 178 21.66 -24.47 6.10
C LYS A 178 21.05 -25.17 7.29
N ALA A 179 21.73 -25.06 8.44
CA ALA A 179 21.27 -25.62 9.70
C ALA A 179 19.87 -25.11 10.09
N PRO A 180 18.99 -25.94 10.67
CA PRO A 180 17.65 -25.51 11.08
C PRO A 180 17.63 -24.29 12.01
N SER A 181 18.62 -24.15 12.88
CA SER A 181 18.79 -22.99 13.75
C SER A 181 18.93 -21.67 12.99
N TYR A 182 19.64 -21.67 11.85
CA TYR A 182 19.75 -20.49 10.98
C TYR A 182 18.40 -20.11 10.38
N ILE A 183 17.62 -21.11 9.95
CA ILE A 183 16.29 -20.92 9.35
C ILE A 183 15.32 -20.34 10.38
N THR A 184 15.34 -20.81 11.63
CA THR A 184 14.50 -20.26 12.71
C THR A 184 14.86 -18.80 13.02
N VAL A 185 16.15 -18.46 13.15
CA VAL A 185 16.59 -17.07 13.39
C VAL A 185 16.27 -16.16 12.20
N HIS A 186 16.45 -16.66 10.97
CA HIS A 186 16.03 -15.99 9.74
C HIS A 186 14.54 -15.66 9.78
N MET A 187 13.66 -16.65 9.98
CA MET A 187 12.20 -16.43 10.01
C MET A 187 11.76 -15.44 11.10
N ILE A 188 12.33 -15.51 12.31
CA ILE A 188 12.00 -14.57 13.39
C ILE A 188 12.42 -13.14 13.03
N THR A 189 13.64 -12.95 12.53
CA THR A 189 14.14 -11.61 12.16
C THR A 189 13.42 -11.04 10.92
N GLU A 190 13.03 -11.89 9.98
CA GLU A 190 12.19 -11.53 8.83
C GLU A 190 10.81 -11.01 9.28
N LEU A 191 10.12 -11.74 10.16
CA LEU A 191 8.81 -11.34 10.71
C LEU A 191 8.87 -10.02 11.49
N ILE A 192 9.93 -9.82 12.28
CA ILE A 192 10.21 -8.55 12.98
C ILE A 192 10.42 -7.43 11.96
N SER A 193 11.18 -7.68 10.88
CA SER A 193 11.40 -6.72 9.81
C SER A 193 10.11 -6.33 9.08
N GLY A 194 9.26 -7.32 8.74
CA GLY A 194 7.94 -7.10 8.15
C GLY A 194 7.02 -6.27 9.03
N PHE A 195 6.98 -6.56 10.33
CA PHE A 195 6.23 -5.78 11.32
C PHE A 195 6.70 -4.32 11.39
N LEU A 196 8.01 -4.09 11.61
CA LEU A 196 8.55 -2.75 11.82
C LEU A 196 8.62 -1.91 10.54
N LEU A 197 9.18 -2.44 9.46
CA LEU A 197 9.41 -1.70 8.23
C LEU A 197 8.16 -1.70 7.36
N SER A 198 7.69 -2.88 6.92
CA SER A 198 6.56 -2.96 6.00
C SER A 198 5.20 -2.67 6.65
N GLY A 199 5.09 -2.81 7.97
CA GLY A 199 3.86 -2.53 8.72
C GLY A 199 3.82 -1.13 9.31
N VAL A 200 4.68 -0.88 10.31
CA VAL A 200 4.65 0.33 11.14
C VAL A 200 5.24 1.55 10.41
N LEU A 201 6.45 1.44 9.86
CA LEU A 201 7.10 2.56 9.15
C LEU A 201 6.28 3.00 7.94
N VAL A 202 5.74 2.08 7.15
CA VAL A 202 4.84 2.37 6.02
C VAL A 202 3.59 3.16 6.45
N TRP A 203 3.01 2.84 7.60
CA TRP A 203 1.90 3.60 8.15
C TRP A 203 2.31 5.03 8.52
N PHE A 204 3.48 5.23 9.14
CA PHE A 204 4.00 6.56 9.44
C PHE A 204 4.35 7.36 8.18
N VAL A 205 4.92 6.72 7.15
CA VAL A 205 5.17 7.36 5.84
C VAL A 205 3.84 7.79 5.21
N TYR A 206 2.81 6.95 5.25
CA TYR A 206 1.46 7.31 4.80
C TYR A 206 0.87 8.51 5.57
N LEU A 207 1.01 8.55 6.90
CA LEU A 207 0.58 9.69 7.73
C LEU A 207 1.36 10.97 7.40
N ALA A 208 2.68 10.88 7.20
CA ALA A 208 3.51 12.02 6.83
C ALA A 208 3.14 12.57 5.44
N LEU A 209 2.95 11.69 4.45
CA LEU A 209 2.47 12.07 3.11
C LEU A 209 1.07 12.70 3.17
N ARG A 210 0.17 12.23 4.04
CA ARG A 210 -1.13 12.87 4.27
C ARG A 210 -0.98 14.27 4.86
N ALA A 211 -0.05 14.46 5.81
CA ALA A 211 0.18 15.76 6.46
C ALA A 211 0.75 16.83 5.50
N THR A 212 1.38 16.45 4.38
CA THR A 212 1.86 17.43 3.38
C THR A 212 0.78 17.94 2.42
N GLY A 213 -0.46 17.45 2.50
CA GLY A 213 -1.56 17.84 1.60
C GLY A 213 -1.43 17.30 0.17
N ALA A 214 -0.32 16.63 -0.17
CA ALA A 214 -0.10 16.05 -1.50
C ALA A 214 -1.16 14.98 -1.89
N LEU A 215 -1.86 14.42 -0.91
CA LEU A 215 -2.93 13.44 -1.10
C LEU A 215 -4.33 14.02 -1.31
N ASP A 216 -4.55 15.33 -1.15
CA ASP A 216 -5.91 15.93 -1.22
C ASP A 216 -6.55 15.75 -2.62
N ASN A 217 -5.73 15.61 -3.66
CA ASN A 217 -6.15 15.33 -5.03
C ASN A 217 -6.49 13.83 -5.30
N PHE A 218 -6.22 12.92 -4.37
CA PHE A 218 -6.36 11.47 -4.55
C PHE A 218 -7.47 10.84 -3.69
N SER A 219 -7.81 9.57 -4.00
CA SER A 219 -8.84 8.79 -3.31
C SER A 219 -8.61 8.68 -1.79
N SER A 220 -7.35 8.65 -1.37
CA SER A 220 -6.91 8.51 0.02
C SER A 220 -7.01 9.79 0.85
N GLY A 221 -7.04 10.98 0.24
CA GLY A 221 -7.35 12.24 0.93
C GLY A 221 -8.85 12.52 1.06
N ARG A 222 -9.67 11.91 0.19
CA ARG A 222 -11.09 12.27 0.02
C ARG A 222 -12.07 11.48 0.91
N SER A 223 -11.67 10.31 1.40
CA SER A 223 -12.50 9.46 2.28
C SER A 223 -12.57 9.92 3.73
N ASP A 224 -11.64 10.77 4.17
CA ASP A 224 -11.42 11.08 5.58
C ASP A 224 -11.92 12.50 5.93
N ARG A 225 -12.77 13.08 5.06
CA ARG A 225 -13.51 14.35 5.24
C ARG A 225 -15.03 14.21 5.03
N ALA A 226 -15.51 13.00 4.80
CA ALA A 226 -16.93 12.63 4.79
C ALA A 226 -17.28 11.99 6.15
#